data_AF-A0A5B0LZS8-F1
#
_entry.id   AF-A0A5B0LZS8-F1
#
_cell.length_a   1.000
_cell.length_b   1.000
_cell.length_c   1.000
_cell.angle_alpha   90.00
_cell.angle_beta   90.00
_cell.angle_gamma   90.00
#
_symmetry.space_group_name_H-M   'P 1'
#
loop_
_entity.id
_entity.type
_entity.pdbx_description
1 polymer ?
#
loop_
_entity_poly.entity_id
_entity_poly.type
_entity_poly.pdbx_seq_one_letter_code
_entity_poly.pdbx_strand_id
1 'polypeptide(L)'
;MITVILDKEKAQQELAASLGKDYEDLRGTCQSELSLLTQLWKAKSDLYAQAVEVRAEQQPLENAQSGNTVGTRMKERIFAAIKRRKGPVVKAINNFNMRRKEYLQKTDPRRLLLPENQDLTFDSFLTIDLDDPLWINDHFYYARAPWALDPQYRKSLLDTISELELESEEPIDLANRFASILTNFQMKGKLRLLRSELKRHLRDHERLMVAWMVDVEVLWKNTRSQHTKADHPWFDVISSIKEALTRSDIGTIEDTLEALSFVDGEPEAEQPEDEAWEADHDDQTTPDQTTPEGEEAGEGTDEVTQ
;
A
#
# COMPACT_ATOMS: atom_id res chain seq x y z
N MET A 1 13.72 -12.82 -3.54
CA MET A 1 13.21 -11.93 -4.61
C MET A 1 12.57 -12.72 -5.75
N ILE A 2 13.27 -13.69 -6.36
CA ILE A 2 12.74 -14.52 -7.46
C ILE A 2 11.56 -15.39 -7.02
N THR A 3 11.62 -16.02 -5.85
CA THR A 3 10.52 -16.85 -5.30
C THR A 3 9.22 -16.07 -5.11
N VAL A 4 9.30 -14.87 -4.52
CA VAL A 4 8.16 -13.97 -4.32
C VAL A 4 7.51 -13.52 -5.64
N ILE A 5 8.31 -13.38 -6.71
CA ILE A 5 7.79 -13.01 -8.04
C ILE A 5 7.04 -14.20 -8.65
N LEU A 6 7.59 -15.41 -8.53
CA LEU A 6 6.96 -16.64 -9.02
C LEU A 6 5.66 -16.96 -8.28
N ASP A 7 5.63 -16.78 -6.95
CA ASP A 7 4.44 -17.01 -6.13
C ASP A 7 3.31 -16.01 -6.49
N LYS A 8 3.67 -14.75 -6.76
CA LYS A 8 2.71 -13.74 -7.22
C LYS A 8 2.18 -14.04 -8.63
N GLU A 9 3.04 -14.48 -9.54
CA GLU A 9 2.65 -14.85 -10.90
C GLU A 9 1.68 -16.04 -10.87
N LYS A 10 1.93 -17.04 -10.02
CA LYS A 10 1.02 -18.16 -9.80
C LYS A 10 -0.34 -17.72 -9.25
N ALA A 11 -0.36 -16.84 -8.24
CA ALA A 11 -1.60 -16.30 -7.70
C ALA A 11 -2.41 -15.48 -8.74
N GLN A 12 -1.72 -14.78 -9.64
CA GLN A 12 -2.35 -14.04 -10.75
C GLN A 12 -2.94 -14.99 -11.81
N GLN A 13 -2.29 -16.10 -12.09
CA GLN A 13 -2.80 -17.16 -12.98
C GLN A 13 -4.04 -17.84 -12.40
N GLU A 14 -4.03 -18.16 -11.10
CA GLU A 14 -5.19 -18.73 -10.40
C GLU A 14 -6.38 -17.77 -10.38
N LEU A 15 -6.14 -16.48 -10.18
CA LEU A 15 -7.17 -15.44 -10.24
C LEU A 15 -7.75 -15.31 -11.66
N ALA A 16 -6.90 -15.31 -12.70
CA ALA A 16 -7.34 -15.29 -14.09
C ALA A 16 -8.26 -16.48 -14.41
N ALA A 17 -7.88 -17.68 -13.97
CA ALA A 17 -8.70 -18.89 -14.10
C ALA A 17 -10.05 -18.76 -13.36
N SER A 18 -10.07 -18.17 -12.16
CA SER A 18 -11.31 -17.94 -11.40
C SER A 18 -12.29 -16.97 -12.10
N LEU A 19 -11.74 -16.06 -12.91
CA LEU A 19 -12.49 -15.10 -13.72
C LEU A 19 -12.88 -15.65 -15.10
N GLY A 20 -12.50 -16.90 -15.41
CA GLY A 20 -12.72 -17.52 -16.72
C GLY A 20 -11.98 -16.83 -17.86
N LYS A 21 -10.86 -16.17 -17.55
CA LYS A 21 -10.05 -15.41 -18.52
C LYS A 21 -8.64 -15.97 -18.61
N ASP A 22 -8.04 -15.87 -19.79
CA ASP A 22 -6.65 -16.25 -19.99
C ASP A 22 -5.68 -15.23 -19.36
N TYR A 23 -4.65 -15.73 -18.68
CA TYR A 23 -3.68 -14.91 -17.97
C TYR A 23 -2.82 -14.08 -18.94
N GLU A 24 -2.39 -14.64 -20.07
CA GLU A 24 -1.59 -13.91 -21.06
C GLU A 24 -2.43 -12.86 -21.79
N ASP A 25 -3.72 -13.11 -22.04
CA ASP A 25 -4.65 -12.10 -22.56
C ASP A 25 -4.85 -10.93 -21.58
N LEU A 26 -5.02 -11.22 -20.28
CA LEU A 26 -5.12 -10.20 -19.24
C LEU A 26 -3.82 -9.39 -19.09
N ARG A 27 -2.68 -10.08 -19.14
CA ARG A 27 -1.34 -9.49 -19.07
C ARG A 27 -1.06 -8.61 -20.29
N GLY A 28 -1.39 -9.08 -21.48
CA GLY A 28 -1.30 -8.31 -22.73
C GLY A 28 -2.21 -7.09 -22.71
N THR A 29 -3.44 -7.23 -22.17
CA THR A 29 -4.34 -6.10 -21.97
C THR A 29 -3.74 -5.06 -21.02
N CYS A 30 -3.16 -5.48 -19.90
CA CYS A 30 -2.48 -4.60 -18.94
C CYS A 30 -1.28 -3.88 -19.57
N GLN A 31 -0.43 -4.57 -20.33
CA GLN A 31 0.69 -3.94 -21.06
C GLN A 31 0.21 -2.93 -22.10
N SER A 32 -0.88 -3.24 -22.79
CA SER A 32 -1.46 -2.37 -23.80
C SER A 32 -2.14 -1.12 -23.19
N GLU A 33 -2.67 -1.21 -21.97
CA GLU A 33 -3.15 -0.07 -21.19
C GLU A 33 -1.98 0.78 -20.70
N LEU A 34 -0.95 0.16 -20.11
CA LEU A 34 0.27 0.85 -19.67
C LEU A 34 0.95 1.61 -20.81
N SER A 35 0.96 1.03 -22.01
CA SER A 35 1.49 1.70 -23.21
C SER A 35 0.69 2.96 -23.57
N LEU A 36 -0.64 2.88 -23.55
CA LEU A 36 -1.51 4.04 -23.81
C LEU A 36 -1.35 5.12 -22.74
N LEU A 37 -1.31 4.69 -21.47
CA LEU A 37 -1.06 5.54 -20.32
C LEU A 37 0.27 6.30 -20.45
N THR A 38 1.34 5.60 -20.85
CA THR A 38 2.67 6.20 -21.06
C THR A 38 2.65 7.23 -22.18
N GLN A 39 1.99 6.92 -23.30
CA GLN A 39 1.86 7.85 -24.42
C GLN A 39 1.05 9.10 -24.05
N LEU A 40 -0.01 8.93 -23.28
CA LEU A 40 -0.82 10.02 -22.75
C LEU A 40 -0.04 10.89 -21.75
N TRP A 41 0.75 10.28 -20.86
CA TRP A 41 1.63 11.00 -19.95
C TRP A 41 2.66 11.83 -20.72
N LYS A 42 3.30 11.25 -21.75
CA LYS A 42 4.24 11.99 -22.61
C LYS A 42 3.56 13.19 -23.28
N ALA A 43 2.36 12.99 -23.85
CA ALA A 43 1.60 14.06 -24.49
C ALA A 43 1.24 15.19 -23.51
N LYS A 44 0.87 14.84 -22.27
CA LYS A 44 0.61 15.83 -21.20
C LYS A 44 1.87 16.59 -20.80
N SER A 45 2.99 15.90 -20.58
CA SER A 45 4.26 16.53 -20.20
C SER A 45 4.75 17.49 -21.29
N ASP A 46 4.59 17.12 -22.56
CA ASP A 46 4.91 18.01 -23.68
C ASP A 46 4.01 19.24 -23.72
N LEU A 47 2.71 19.06 -23.43
CA LEU A 47 1.76 20.16 -23.33
C LEU A 47 2.07 21.08 -22.13
N TYR A 48 2.43 20.52 -20.98
CA TYR A 48 2.86 21.29 -19.81
C TYR A 48 4.12 22.11 -20.09
N ALA A 49 5.09 21.54 -20.80
CA ALA A 49 6.27 22.28 -21.24
C ALA A 49 5.89 23.50 -22.11
N GLN A 50 4.88 23.37 -22.98
CA GLN A 50 4.36 24.53 -23.72
C GLN A 50 3.68 25.55 -22.79
N ALA A 51 2.98 25.12 -21.74
CA ALA A 51 2.32 26.01 -20.78
C ALA A 51 3.34 26.85 -19.99
N VAL A 52 4.38 26.21 -19.47
CA VAL A 52 5.49 26.88 -18.76
C VAL A 52 6.13 27.95 -19.65
N GLU A 53 6.41 27.60 -20.90
CA GLU A 53 7.02 28.50 -21.86
C GLU A 53 6.14 29.70 -22.23
N VAL A 54 4.83 29.48 -22.46
CA VAL A 54 3.87 30.56 -22.73
C VAL A 54 3.81 31.52 -21.54
N ARG A 55 3.84 30.98 -20.32
CA ARG A 55 3.82 31.79 -19.08
C ARG A 55 5.11 32.58 -18.90
N ALA A 56 6.26 31.97 -19.15
CA ALA A 56 7.55 32.66 -19.14
C ALA A 56 7.60 33.85 -20.11
N GLU A 57 6.92 33.76 -21.25
CA GLU A 57 6.81 34.87 -22.20
C GLU A 57 5.82 35.96 -21.79
N GLN A 58 4.80 35.62 -20.98
CA GLN A 58 3.80 36.57 -20.48
C GLN A 58 4.24 37.30 -19.22
N GLN A 59 5.13 36.71 -18.41
CA GLN A 59 5.68 37.29 -17.18
C GLN A 59 6.16 38.76 -17.29
N PRO A 60 6.84 39.20 -18.37
CA PRO A 60 7.23 40.61 -18.51
C PRO A 60 6.05 41.57 -18.67
N LEU A 61 4.88 41.11 -19.16
CA LEU A 61 3.66 41.92 -19.23
C LEU A 61 2.97 42.01 -17.86
N GLU A 62 2.97 40.93 -17.09
CA GLU A 62 2.40 40.91 -15.73
C GLU A 62 3.18 41.84 -14.80
N ASN A 63 4.52 41.77 -14.85
CA ASN A 63 5.39 42.64 -14.05
C ASN A 63 5.30 44.12 -14.46
N ALA A 64 4.91 44.43 -15.70
CA ALA A 64 4.69 45.78 -16.20
C ALA A 64 3.47 46.48 -15.59
N GLN A 65 2.42 45.70 -15.27
CA GLN A 65 1.17 46.24 -14.75
C GLN A 65 1.33 46.81 -13.33
N SER A 66 2.41 46.44 -12.61
CA SER A 66 2.76 46.93 -11.27
C SER A 66 3.45 48.32 -11.24
N GLY A 67 3.22 49.16 -12.25
CA GLY A 67 3.64 50.57 -12.26
C GLY A 67 4.82 50.94 -13.16
N ASN A 68 5.38 50.00 -13.93
CA ASN A 68 6.43 50.27 -14.91
C ASN A 68 5.91 50.05 -16.35
N THR A 69 5.74 51.14 -17.10
CA THR A 69 5.20 51.08 -18.47
C THR A 69 6.18 50.35 -19.40
N VAL A 70 5.90 49.09 -19.71
CA VAL A 70 6.66 48.34 -20.73
C VAL A 70 6.49 49.03 -22.09
N GLY A 71 7.60 49.46 -22.67
CA GLY A 71 7.64 50.18 -23.95
C GLY A 71 7.03 49.37 -25.10
N THR A 72 6.54 50.07 -26.12
CA THR A 72 5.86 49.52 -27.32
C THR A 72 6.61 48.38 -27.98
N ARG A 73 7.93 48.52 -28.17
CA ARG A 73 8.80 47.50 -28.78
C ARG A 73 8.85 46.20 -27.99
N MET A 74 8.76 46.26 -26.66
CA MET A 74 8.78 45.07 -25.80
C MET A 74 7.41 44.38 -25.83
N LYS A 75 6.31 45.13 -25.79
CA LYS A 75 4.95 44.57 -25.99
C LYS A 75 4.84 43.86 -27.34
N GLU A 76 5.32 44.48 -28.42
CA GLU A 76 5.32 43.89 -29.77
C GLU A 76 6.11 42.59 -29.84
N ARG A 77 7.28 42.52 -29.18
CA ARG A 77 8.08 41.29 -29.10
C ARG A 77 7.35 40.17 -28.36
N ILE A 78 6.64 40.49 -27.29
CA ILE A 78 5.87 39.52 -26.51
C ILE A 78 4.67 39.02 -27.31
N PHE A 79 3.91 39.92 -27.94
CA PHE A 79 2.81 39.52 -28.83
C PHE A 79 3.28 38.67 -30.03
N ALA A 80 4.44 38.99 -30.60
CA ALA A 80 5.03 38.20 -31.67
C ALA A 80 5.46 36.79 -31.19
N ALA A 81 5.97 36.68 -29.95
CA ALA A 81 6.34 35.41 -29.34
C ALA A 81 5.11 34.53 -29.08
N ILE A 82 4.06 35.11 -28.47
CA ILE A 82 2.75 34.44 -28.26
C ILE A 82 2.18 33.95 -29.59
N LYS A 83 2.19 34.79 -30.64
CA LYS A 83 1.69 34.42 -31.97
C LYS A 83 2.47 33.26 -32.59
N ARG A 84 3.80 33.19 -32.39
CA ARG A 84 4.64 32.09 -32.87
C ARG A 84 4.35 30.78 -32.12
N ARG A 85 4.01 30.85 -30.84
CA ARG A 85 3.72 29.66 -30.02
C ARG A 85 2.35 29.04 -30.25
N LYS A 86 1.40 29.76 -30.83
CA LYS A 86 0.06 29.22 -31.11
C LYS A 86 0.08 27.89 -31.87
N GLY A 87 0.92 27.76 -32.91
CA GLY A 87 1.03 26.53 -33.70
C GLY A 87 1.51 25.33 -32.88
N PRO A 88 2.68 25.40 -32.24
CA PRO A 88 3.18 24.34 -31.35
C PRO A 88 2.21 23.97 -30.22
N VAL A 89 1.59 24.96 -29.58
CA VAL A 89 0.61 24.74 -28.51
C VAL A 89 -0.60 23.98 -29.03
N VAL A 90 -1.22 24.41 -30.14
CA VAL A 90 -2.38 23.72 -30.73
C VAL A 90 -2.02 22.28 -31.11
N LYS A 91 -0.80 22.04 -31.61
CA LYS A 91 -0.33 20.68 -31.92
C LYS A 91 -0.24 19.81 -30.65
N ALA A 92 0.30 20.35 -29.56
CA ALA A 92 0.40 19.65 -28.28
C ALA A 92 -0.99 19.36 -27.69
N ILE A 93 -1.91 20.34 -27.76
CA ILE A 93 -3.32 20.20 -27.32
C ILE A 93 -4.01 19.07 -28.09
N ASN A 94 -3.91 19.06 -29.42
CA ASN A 94 -4.54 18.04 -30.25
C ASN A 94 -3.99 16.64 -29.94
N ASN A 95 -2.68 16.51 -29.74
CA ASN A 95 -2.06 15.24 -29.35
C ASN A 95 -2.58 14.78 -28.00
N PHE A 96 -2.57 15.66 -26.99
CA PHE A 96 -3.11 15.37 -25.66
C PHE A 96 -4.57 14.91 -25.70
N ASN A 97 -5.44 15.65 -26.37
CA ASN A 97 -6.87 15.32 -26.52
C ASN A 97 -7.06 13.95 -27.18
N MET A 98 -6.31 13.68 -28.25
CA MET A 98 -6.33 12.40 -28.96
C MET A 98 -5.91 11.25 -28.04
N ARG A 99 -4.77 11.37 -27.36
CA ARG A 99 -4.27 10.33 -26.44
C ARG A 99 -5.22 10.09 -25.26
N ARG A 100 -5.83 11.15 -24.73
CA ARG A 100 -6.82 11.05 -23.65
C ARG A 100 -8.05 10.27 -24.08
N LYS A 101 -8.55 10.54 -25.30
CA LYS A 101 -9.65 9.78 -25.89
C LYS A 101 -9.28 8.31 -26.09
N GLU A 102 -8.13 8.03 -26.71
CA GLU A 102 -7.65 6.65 -26.93
C GLU A 102 -7.55 5.85 -25.63
N TYR A 103 -6.98 6.45 -24.58
CA TYR A 103 -6.88 5.81 -23.27
C TYR A 103 -8.26 5.57 -22.65
N LEU A 104 -9.09 6.61 -22.50
CA LEU A 104 -10.38 6.50 -21.82
C LEU A 104 -11.38 5.62 -22.60
N GLN A 105 -11.36 5.63 -23.94
CA GLN A 105 -12.19 4.71 -24.73
C GLN A 105 -11.89 3.24 -24.43
N LYS A 106 -10.65 2.92 -24.04
CA LYS A 106 -10.25 1.55 -23.74
C LYS A 106 -10.46 1.18 -22.27
N THR A 107 -10.20 2.11 -21.34
CA THR A 107 -10.21 1.83 -19.90
C THR A 107 -11.55 2.13 -19.24
N ASP A 108 -12.14 3.29 -19.53
CA ASP A 108 -13.43 3.70 -18.97
C ASP A 108 -14.15 4.72 -19.89
N PRO A 109 -14.95 4.22 -20.85
CA PRO A 109 -15.66 5.07 -21.80
C PRO A 109 -16.63 6.06 -21.15
N ARG A 110 -17.14 5.78 -19.95
CA ARG A 110 -18.11 6.65 -19.27
C ARG A 110 -17.45 7.97 -18.87
N ARG A 111 -16.15 7.95 -18.58
CA ARG A 111 -15.39 9.14 -18.22
C ARG A 111 -15.21 10.13 -19.36
N LEU A 112 -15.34 9.71 -20.62
CA LEU A 112 -15.29 10.62 -21.78
C LEU A 112 -16.41 11.66 -21.76
N LEU A 113 -17.53 11.36 -21.10
CA LEU A 113 -18.68 12.24 -21.01
C LEU A 113 -18.55 13.28 -19.90
N LEU A 114 -17.55 13.14 -19.01
CA LEU A 114 -17.35 14.08 -17.91
C LEU A 114 -16.85 15.43 -18.43
N PRO A 115 -17.27 16.56 -17.82
CA PRO A 115 -16.83 17.90 -18.22
C PRO A 115 -15.30 18.05 -18.20
N GLU A 116 -14.62 17.46 -17.23
CA GLU A 116 -13.16 17.50 -17.06
C GLU A 116 -12.39 16.81 -18.21
N ASN A 117 -13.05 15.89 -18.92
CA ASN A 117 -12.44 15.12 -20.01
C ASN A 117 -12.79 15.64 -21.41
N GLN A 118 -13.48 16.79 -21.49
CA GLN A 118 -13.76 17.45 -22.77
C GLN A 118 -12.49 18.02 -23.38
N ASP A 119 -12.44 18.08 -24.72
CA ASP A 119 -11.28 18.53 -25.49
C ASP A 119 -10.80 19.90 -25.03
N LEU A 120 -9.53 19.96 -24.63
CA LEU A 120 -8.89 21.21 -24.29
C LEU A 120 -8.79 22.05 -25.56
N THR A 121 -9.17 23.32 -25.48
CA THR A 121 -9.03 24.29 -26.56
C THR A 121 -7.84 25.21 -26.30
N PHE A 122 -7.39 25.94 -27.34
CA PHE A 122 -6.32 26.92 -27.17
C PHE A 122 -6.72 28.04 -26.19
N ASP A 123 -7.98 28.49 -26.24
CA ASP A 123 -8.46 29.57 -25.38
C ASP A 123 -8.57 29.11 -23.92
N SER A 124 -9.12 27.91 -23.68
CA SER A 124 -9.12 27.32 -22.33
C SER A 124 -7.70 27.08 -21.81
N PHE A 125 -6.77 26.65 -22.68
CA PHE A 125 -5.38 26.45 -22.30
C PHE A 125 -4.72 27.74 -21.76
N LEU A 126 -5.02 28.90 -22.35
CA LEU A 126 -4.47 30.18 -21.88
C LEU A 126 -5.03 30.62 -20.51
N THR A 127 -6.19 30.11 -20.10
CA THR A 127 -6.80 30.45 -18.81
C THR A 127 -6.35 29.55 -17.66
N ILE A 128 -5.70 28.43 -17.96
CA ILE A 128 -5.33 27.41 -16.98
C ILE A 128 -4.04 27.84 -16.27
N ASP A 129 -4.08 27.88 -14.94
CA ASP A 129 -2.90 28.14 -14.12
C ASP A 129 -1.90 26.97 -14.17
N LEU A 130 -0.60 27.15 -13.93
CA LEU A 130 0.33 26.05 -13.70
C LEU A 130 -0.03 25.29 -12.41
N ASP A 131 -0.70 25.95 -11.48
CA ASP A 131 -1.26 25.33 -10.27
C ASP A 131 -2.64 24.68 -10.50
N ASP A 132 -3.12 24.59 -11.74
CA ASP A 132 -4.40 23.94 -12.04
C ASP A 132 -4.31 22.41 -11.82
N PRO A 133 -5.37 21.76 -11.31
CA PRO A 133 -5.42 20.31 -11.13
C PRO A 133 -5.16 19.50 -12.41
N LEU A 134 -5.38 20.09 -13.59
CA LEU A 134 -4.95 19.52 -14.86
C LEU A 134 -3.46 19.19 -14.84
N TRP A 135 -2.60 20.04 -14.26
CA TRP A 135 -1.15 19.85 -14.22
C TRP A 135 -0.65 19.14 -12.97
N ILE A 136 -1.20 19.45 -11.79
CA ILE A 136 -0.77 18.91 -10.49
C ILE A 136 -1.16 17.43 -10.27
N ASN A 137 -1.39 16.69 -11.37
CA ASN A 137 -1.58 15.24 -11.40
C ASN A 137 -2.82 14.66 -10.70
N ASP A 138 -3.55 15.40 -9.85
CA ASP A 138 -4.75 14.90 -9.17
C ASP A 138 -5.81 14.37 -10.13
N HIS A 139 -5.93 14.96 -11.33
CA HIS A 139 -6.92 14.54 -12.31
C HIS A 139 -6.43 13.50 -13.31
N PHE A 140 -5.11 13.29 -13.43
CA PHE A 140 -4.66 12.48 -14.55
C PHE A 140 -5.01 11.03 -14.36
N TYR A 141 -4.94 10.53 -13.13
CA TYR A 141 -5.51 9.25 -12.78
C TYR A 141 -5.93 9.36 -11.33
N TYR A 142 -7.07 8.78 -10.99
CA TYR A 142 -7.10 7.95 -9.79
C TYR A 142 -5.95 6.96 -9.96
N ALA A 143 -4.73 7.38 -9.60
CA ALA A 143 -3.58 6.51 -9.63
C ALA A 143 -4.09 5.24 -8.94
N ARG A 144 -3.84 4.07 -9.49
CA ARG A 144 -4.15 2.82 -8.77
C ARG A 144 -3.50 2.82 -7.36
N ALA A 145 -2.62 3.80 -7.12
CA ALA A 145 -2.15 4.29 -5.85
C ALA A 145 -2.28 5.83 -5.71
N PRO A 146 -3.44 6.43 -5.33
CA PRO A 146 -3.56 7.88 -5.08
C PRO A 146 -2.61 8.33 -3.96
N TRP A 147 -2.39 7.40 -3.02
CA TRP A 147 -1.41 7.47 -1.96
C TRP A 147 0.01 7.75 -2.43
N ALA A 148 0.40 7.33 -3.63
CA ALA A 148 1.77 7.51 -4.13
C ALA A 148 2.07 8.94 -4.64
N LEU A 149 1.05 9.77 -4.81
CA LEU A 149 1.16 11.09 -5.45
C LEU A 149 0.79 12.25 -4.52
N ASP A 150 -0.03 12.01 -3.50
CA ASP A 150 -0.54 13.06 -2.62
C ASP A 150 -0.10 12.88 -1.15
N PRO A 151 0.73 13.78 -0.60
CA PRO A 151 1.06 13.83 0.82
C PRO A 151 -0.16 13.97 1.74
N GLN A 152 -1.25 14.60 1.29
CA GLN A 152 -2.48 14.73 2.09
C GLN A 152 -3.21 13.41 2.24
N TYR A 153 -3.07 12.49 1.28
CA TYR A 153 -3.65 11.15 1.39
C TYR A 153 -3.08 10.38 2.60
N ARG A 154 -1.76 10.43 2.83
CA ARG A 154 -1.14 9.82 4.02
C ARG A 154 -1.74 10.40 5.30
N LYS A 155 -1.89 11.72 5.36
CA LYS A 155 -2.46 12.41 6.52
C LYS A 155 -3.91 12.00 6.75
N SER A 156 -4.76 12.06 5.71
CA SER A 156 -6.17 11.67 5.80
C SER A 156 -6.34 10.21 6.24
N LEU A 157 -5.46 9.32 5.79
CA LEU A 157 -5.48 7.92 6.18
C LEU A 157 -5.07 7.72 7.65
N LEU A 158 -4.06 8.45 8.14
CA LEU A 158 -3.69 8.49 9.55
C LEU A 158 -4.83 9.03 10.42
N ASP A 159 -5.41 10.18 10.04
CA ASP A 159 -6.53 10.80 10.75
C ASP A 159 -7.72 9.83 10.86
N THR A 160 -8.07 9.16 9.76
CA THR A 160 -9.16 8.16 9.74
C THR A 160 -8.85 6.94 10.62
N ILE A 161 -7.60 6.48 10.66
CA ILE A 161 -7.19 5.38 11.56
C ILE A 161 -7.35 5.80 13.02
N SER A 162 -6.92 7.01 13.39
CA SER A 162 -7.07 7.54 14.74
C SER A 162 -8.54 7.66 15.14
N GLU A 163 -9.39 8.13 14.24
CA GLU A 163 -10.83 8.18 14.47
C GLU A 163 -11.44 6.78 14.65
N LEU A 164 -11.02 5.79 13.84
CA LEU A 164 -11.47 4.39 14.01
C LEU A 164 -11.02 3.78 15.34
N GLU A 165 -9.85 4.20 15.85
CA GLU A 165 -9.37 3.77 17.16
C GLU A 165 -10.25 4.34 18.27
N LEU A 166 -10.56 5.63 18.22
CA LEU A 166 -11.46 6.29 19.16
C LEU A 166 -12.87 5.67 19.15
N GLU A 167 -13.45 5.45 17.97
CA GLU A 167 -14.78 4.85 17.81
C GLU A 167 -14.82 3.36 18.22
N SER A 168 -13.67 2.72 18.34
CA SER A 168 -13.56 1.33 18.80
C SER A 168 -13.45 1.18 20.32
N GLU A 169 -13.33 2.29 21.06
CA GLU A 169 -13.35 2.31 22.52
C GLU A 169 -14.76 2.05 23.06
N GLU A 170 -14.86 1.36 24.21
CA GLU A 170 -16.16 1.07 24.81
C GLU A 170 -16.65 2.26 25.67
N PRO A 171 -17.93 2.67 25.57
CA PRO A 171 -18.99 2.06 24.77
C PRO A 171 -18.99 2.50 23.29
N ILE A 172 -19.18 1.52 22.39
CA ILE A 172 -19.17 1.77 20.94
C ILE A 172 -20.44 2.52 20.52
N ASP A 173 -20.28 3.67 19.85
CA ASP A 173 -21.39 4.39 19.23
C ASP A 173 -21.86 3.66 17.96
N LEU A 174 -23.15 3.30 17.93
CA LEU A 174 -23.77 2.65 16.77
C LEU A 174 -24.15 3.66 15.67
N ALA A 175 -24.23 4.95 15.99
CA ALA A 175 -24.60 6.03 15.09
C ALA A 175 -23.39 6.86 14.61
N ASN A 176 -22.18 6.31 14.68
CA ASN A 176 -20.97 7.00 14.27
C ASN A 176 -20.88 7.21 12.74
N ARG A 177 -19.87 7.98 12.32
CA ARG A 177 -19.62 8.32 10.91
C ARG A 177 -19.42 7.10 9.98
N PHE A 178 -19.12 5.93 10.54
CA PHE A 178 -18.90 4.68 9.79
C PHE A 178 -20.16 3.80 9.71
N ALA A 179 -21.28 4.23 10.29
CA ALA A 179 -22.54 3.46 10.32
C ALA A 179 -23.05 3.08 8.92
N SER A 180 -22.92 3.99 7.94
CA SER A 180 -23.36 3.78 6.57
C SER A 180 -22.48 2.82 5.76
N ILE A 181 -21.26 2.51 6.22
CA ILE A 181 -20.34 1.60 5.54
C ILE A 181 -20.69 0.17 5.95
N LEU A 182 -20.78 -0.78 5.02
CA LEU A 182 -21.08 -2.19 5.32
C LEU A 182 -22.28 -2.34 6.28
N THR A 183 -23.45 -1.84 5.88
CA THR A 183 -24.67 -1.77 6.71
C THR A 183 -25.12 -3.11 7.28
N ASN A 184 -24.75 -4.23 6.64
CA ASN A 184 -25.09 -5.59 7.06
C ASN A 184 -24.11 -6.18 8.09
N PHE A 185 -23.11 -5.41 8.54
CA PHE A 185 -22.03 -5.87 9.42
C PHE A 185 -22.17 -5.25 10.81
N GLN A 186 -21.90 -6.06 11.85
CA GLN A 186 -21.86 -5.61 13.24
C GLN A 186 -20.81 -4.49 13.43
N MET A 187 -21.15 -3.43 14.17
CA MET A 187 -20.31 -2.23 14.28
C MET A 187 -18.89 -2.53 14.78
N LYS A 188 -18.77 -3.33 15.85
CA LYS A 188 -17.45 -3.74 16.40
C LYS A 188 -16.58 -4.45 15.36
N GLY A 189 -17.18 -5.36 14.58
CA GLY A 189 -16.50 -6.08 13.50
C GLY A 189 -16.11 -5.16 12.34
N LYS A 190 -16.99 -4.22 11.99
CA LYS A 190 -16.78 -3.21 10.95
C LYS A 190 -15.60 -2.30 11.27
N LEU A 191 -15.58 -1.70 12.46
CA LEU A 191 -14.49 -0.82 12.90
C LEU A 191 -13.16 -1.55 12.92
N ARG A 192 -13.14 -2.80 13.42
CA ARG A 192 -11.93 -3.65 13.42
C ARG A 192 -11.45 -3.95 12.00
N LEU A 193 -12.35 -4.30 11.09
CA LEU A 193 -12.03 -4.57 9.69
C LEU A 193 -11.47 -3.32 9.01
N LEU A 194 -12.19 -2.20 9.07
CA LEU A 194 -11.76 -0.93 8.48
C LEU A 194 -10.39 -0.51 9.00
N ARG A 195 -10.16 -0.61 10.31
CA ARG A 195 -8.86 -0.31 10.93
C ARG A 195 -7.76 -1.21 10.37
N SER A 196 -8.01 -2.52 10.27
CA SER A 196 -7.01 -3.48 9.77
C SER A 196 -6.67 -3.24 8.30
N GLU A 197 -7.66 -2.95 7.47
CA GLU A 197 -7.50 -2.68 6.04
C GLU A 197 -6.73 -1.38 5.82
N LEU A 198 -7.10 -0.29 6.52
CA LEU A 198 -6.40 0.98 6.43
C LEU A 198 -4.96 0.88 6.95
N LYS A 199 -4.71 0.18 8.06
CA LYS A 199 -3.33 -0.09 8.54
C LYS A 199 -2.52 -0.91 7.54
N ARG A 200 -3.13 -1.89 6.84
CA ARG A 200 -2.46 -2.62 5.76
C ARG A 200 -2.08 -1.68 4.62
N HIS A 201 -3.02 -0.86 4.15
CA HIS A 201 -2.77 0.12 3.10
C HIS A 201 -1.69 1.14 3.49
N LEU A 202 -1.67 1.61 4.74
CA LEU A 202 -0.61 2.49 5.24
C LEU A 202 0.77 1.84 5.15
N ARG A 203 0.90 0.58 5.61
CA ARG A 203 2.17 -0.16 5.57
C ARG A 203 2.64 -0.40 4.14
N ASP A 204 1.74 -0.76 3.23
CA ASP A 204 2.08 -0.95 1.82
C ASP A 204 2.58 0.35 1.18
N HIS A 205 1.94 1.48 1.52
CA HIS A 205 2.37 2.80 1.09
C HIS A 205 3.77 3.15 1.62
N GLU A 206 3.98 2.98 2.92
CA GLU A 206 5.26 3.24 3.58
C GLU A 206 6.41 2.44 2.96
N ARG A 207 6.19 1.16 2.69
CA ARG A 207 7.18 0.30 2.02
C ARG A 207 7.52 0.80 0.62
N LEU A 208 6.53 1.24 -0.15
CA LEU A 208 6.79 1.78 -1.49
C LEU A 208 7.57 3.10 -1.42
N MET A 209 7.19 4.02 -0.53
CA MET A 209 7.92 5.28 -0.37
C MET A 209 9.38 5.03 -0.01
N VAL A 210 9.65 4.05 0.87
CA VAL A 210 11.03 3.69 1.25
C VAL A 210 11.78 3.06 0.07
N ALA A 211 11.12 2.26 -0.76
CA ALA A 211 11.72 1.72 -1.97
C ALA A 211 12.12 2.81 -2.97
N TRP A 212 11.35 3.91 -3.06
CA TRP A 212 11.64 5.06 -3.91
C TRP A 212 12.66 6.04 -3.33
N MET A 213 13.03 5.88 -2.04
CA MET A 213 13.92 6.80 -1.31
C MET A 213 15.18 7.17 -2.10
N VAL A 214 15.86 6.17 -2.63
CA VAL A 214 17.14 6.35 -3.33
C VAL A 214 16.95 7.11 -4.64
N ASP A 215 15.94 6.76 -5.43
CA ASP A 215 15.66 7.40 -6.72
C ASP A 215 15.26 8.86 -6.55
N VAL A 216 14.42 9.15 -5.55
CA VAL A 216 14.00 10.52 -5.20
C VAL A 216 15.19 11.35 -4.70
N GLU A 217 16.10 10.77 -3.91
CA GLU A 217 17.31 11.45 -3.46
C GLU A 217 18.22 11.83 -4.64
N VAL A 218 18.41 10.90 -5.59
CA VAL A 218 19.19 11.17 -6.82
C VAL A 218 18.54 12.28 -7.63
N LEU A 219 17.22 12.23 -7.85
CA LEU A 219 16.49 13.26 -8.57
C LEU A 219 16.59 14.62 -7.87
N TRP A 220 16.42 14.67 -6.54
CA TRP A 220 16.52 15.91 -5.76
C TRP A 220 17.90 16.56 -5.90
N LYS A 221 18.98 15.77 -5.79
CA LYS A 221 20.36 16.26 -5.97
C LYS A 221 20.59 16.85 -7.36
N ASN A 222 19.97 16.25 -8.39
CA ASN A 222 20.16 16.65 -9.79
C ASN A 222 19.23 17.79 -10.24
N THR A 223 18.13 18.03 -9.55
CA THR A 223 17.10 19.00 -9.95
C THR A 223 17.02 20.24 -9.07
N ARG A 224 17.60 20.22 -7.84
CA ARG A 224 17.58 21.41 -6.99
C ARG A 224 18.34 22.56 -7.66
N SER A 225 17.77 23.75 -7.56
CA SER A 225 18.44 24.99 -7.98
C SER A 225 18.96 25.75 -6.76
N GLN A 226 19.72 26.82 -6.99
CA GLN A 226 20.11 27.78 -5.94
C GLN A 226 18.92 28.42 -5.20
N HIS A 227 17.70 28.31 -5.75
CA HIS A 227 16.47 28.86 -5.19
C HIS A 227 15.63 27.82 -4.43
N THR A 228 16.04 26.56 -4.44
CA THR A 228 15.39 25.48 -3.70
C THR A 228 16.10 25.30 -2.36
N LYS A 229 15.33 25.14 -1.26
CA LYS A 229 15.92 24.84 0.06
C LYS A 229 16.80 23.59 -0.02
N ALA A 230 17.86 23.55 0.78
CA ALA A 230 18.80 22.44 0.77
C ALA A 230 18.14 21.14 1.29
N ASP A 231 17.19 21.28 2.19
CA ASP A 231 16.39 20.26 2.85
C ASP A 231 14.95 20.24 2.30
N HIS A 232 14.35 19.05 2.30
CA HIS A 232 12.94 18.86 1.95
C HIS A 232 12.27 18.01 3.04
N PRO A 233 11.13 18.43 3.63
CA PRO A 233 10.48 17.73 4.76
C PRO A 233 10.14 16.27 4.48
N TRP A 234 9.99 15.90 3.20
CA TRP A 234 9.81 14.52 2.78
C TRP A 234 10.94 13.59 3.25
N PHE A 235 12.20 14.08 3.27
CA PHE A 235 13.35 13.29 3.71
C PHE A 235 13.28 12.95 5.20
N ASP A 236 12.75 13.84 6.03
CA ASP A 236 12.53 13.58 7.46
C ASP A 236 11.43 12.53 7.64
N VAL A 237 10.29 12.72 6.96
CA VAL A 237 9.16 11.79 7.00
C VAL A 237 9.59 10.39 6.57
N ILE A 238 10.34 10.26 5.48
CA ILE A 238 10.73 8.96 4.95
C ILE A 238 11.79 8.27 5.81
N SER A 239 12.65 9.05 6.48
CA SER A 239 13.62 8.52 7.45
C SER A 239 12.90 7.94 8.66
N SER A 240 11.93 8.67 9.23
CA SER A 240 11.09 8.17 10.33
C SER A 240 10.30 6.91 9.94
N ILE A 241 9.74 6.88 8.73
CA ILE A 241 9.03 5.68 8.22
C ILE A 241 9.98 4.49 8.10
N LYS A 242 11.18 4.70 7.54
CA LYS A 242 12.18 3.65 7.39
C LYS A 242 12.58 3.08 8.74
N GLU A 243 12.85 3.93 9.74
CA GLU A 243 13.17 3.51 11.10
C GLU A 243 12.03 2.68 11.72
N ALA A 244 10.78 3.13 11.57
CA ALA A 244 9.61 2.43 12.08
C ALA A 244 9.42 1.04 11.43
N LEU A 245 9.59 0.95 10.11
CA LEU A 245 9.51 -0.32 9.38
C LEU A 245 10.63 -1.28 9.82
N THR A 246 11.86 -0.80 9.93
CA THR A 246 12.98 -1.63 10.41
C THR A 246 12.76 -2.12 11.84
N ARG A 247 12.21 -1.28 12.72
CA ARG A 247 11.91 -1.66 14.12
C ARG A 247 10.78 -2.68 14.19
N SER A 248 9.73 -2.53 13.38
CA SER A 248 8.62 -3.48 13.32
C SER A 248 9.04 -4.84 12.76
N ASP A 249 9.91 -4.86 11.74
CA ASP A 249 10.42 -6.10 11.16
C ASP A 249 11.34 -6.82 12.17
N ILE A 250 12.16 -6.09 12.93
CA ILE A 250 13.00 -6.64 14.02
C ILE A 250 12.15 -7.23 15.14
N GLY A 251 11.11 -6.52 15.62
CA GLY A 251 10.22 -7.05 16.66
C GLY A 251 9.50 -8.32 16.23
N THR A 252 9.09 -8.40 14.96
CA THR A 252 8.49 -9.64 14.41
C THR A 252 9.49 -10.80 14.40
N ILE A 253 10.77 -10.53 14.13
CA ILE A 253 11.83 -11.54 14.16
C ILE A 253 12.13 -11.97 15.59
N GLU A 254 12.17 -11.04 16.54
CA GLU A 254 12.40 -11.31 17.96
C GLU A 254 11.27 -12.16 18.55
N ASP A 255 10.01 -11.82 18.26
CA ASP A 255 8.83 -12.64 18.64
C ASP A 255 8.88 -14.04 17.99
N THR A 256 9.40 -14.15 16.76
CA THR A 256 9.54 -15.44 16.06
C THR A 256 10.70 -16.27 16.62
N LEU A 257 11.81 -15.64 17.01
CA LEU A 257 12.95 -16.31 17.65
C LEU A 257 12.59 -16.77 19.07
N GLU A 258 11.84 -15.96 19.80
CA GLU A 258 11.28 -16.32 21.10
C GLU A 258 10.34 -17.52 20.95
N ALA A 259 9.42 -17.51 19.99
CA ALA A 259 8.55 -18.66 19.69
C ALA A 259 9.31 -19.95 19.28
N LEU A 260 10.48 -19.82 18.65
CA LEU A 260 11.35 -20.96 18.32
C LEU A 260 12.15 -21.46 19.53
N SER A 261 12.43 -20.60 20.52
CA SER A 261 13.10 -20.97 21.76
C SER A 261 12.18 -21.69 22.77
N PHE A 262 10.86 -21.61 22.58
CA PHE A 262 9.87 -22.34 23.39
C PHE A 262 9.58 -23.77 22.89
N VAL A 263 10.25 -24.25 21.84
CA VAL A 263 10.09 -25.63 21.32
C VAL A 263 11.12 -26.62 21.91
N ASP A 264 12.01 -26.19 22.79
CA ASP A 264 12.83 -27.10 23.61
C ASP A 264 12.29 -27.16 25.04
N GLY A 265 11.09 -27.75 25.17
CA GLY A 265 10.70 -28.39 26.42
C GLY A 265 11.40 -29.74 26.50
N GLU A 266 12.46 -29.82 27.32
CA GLU A 266 12.98 -31.09 27.80
C GLU A 266 11.80 -31.98 28.27
N PRO A 267 11.71 -33.24 27.83
CA PRO A 267 10.76 -34.15 28.44
C PRO A 267 11.19 -34.36 29.89
N GLU A 268 10.33 -33.93 30.80
CA GLU A 268 10.40 -34.17 32.22
C GLU A 268 10.59 -35.69 32.42
N ALA A 269 11.80 -36.08 32.82
CA ALA A 269 12.12 -37.45 33.11
C ALA A 269 11.34 -37.85 34.37
N GLU A 270 10.23 -38.56 34.17
CA GLU A 270 9.61 -39.36 35.22
C GLU A 270 10.71 -40.25 35.82
N GLN A 271 11.07 -39.99 37.07
CA GLN A 271 11.95 -40.84 37.84
C GLN A 271 11.20 -42.14 38.12
N PRO A 272 11.65 -43.31 37.62
CA PRO A 272 11.14 -44.57 38.12
C PRO A 272 11.68 -44.78 39.53
N GLU A 273 10.76 -45.04 40.43
CA GLU A 273 10.99 -45.42 41.82
C GLU A 273 11.78 -46.74 41.83
N ASP A 274 12.94 -46.73 42.49
CA ASP A 274 13.83 -47.89 42.61
C ASP A 274 13.15 -49.02 43.42
N GLU A 275 12.36 -49.87 42.76
CA GLU A 275 12.02 -51.20 43.30
C GLU A 275 13.23 -52.13 43.12
N ALA A 276 14.01 -52.20 44.19
CA ALA A 276 15.15 -53.10 44.33
C ALA A 276 14.73 -54.56 44.12
N TRP A 277 15.47 -55.23 43.24
CA TRP A 277 15.36 -56.65 42.94
C TRP A 277 15.78 -57.49 44.15
N GLU A 278 14.85 -58.27 44.71
CA GLU A 278 15.24 -59.44 45.51
C GLU A 278 15.54 -60.62 44.59
N ALA A 279 16.82 -61.02 44.59
CA ALA A 279 17.25 -62.34 44.13
C ALA A 279 17.91 -63.06 45.31
N ASP A 280 17.22 -64.10 45.73
CA ASP A 280 17.46 -65.02 46.82
C ASP A 280 18.86 -65.68 46.77
N HIS A 281 19.64 -65.59 47.85
CA HIS A 281 20.70 -66.54 48.23
C HIS A 281 20.89 -66.54 49.76
N ASP A 282 20.22 -67.50 50.40
CA ASP A 282 20.66 -68.37 51.52
C ASP A 282 21.93 -67.91 52.29
N ASP A 283 21.79 -67.59 53.58
CA ASP A 283 22.40 -68.38 54.67
C ASP A 283 21.89 -67.97 56.08
N GLN A 284 21.18 -68.92 56.68
CA GLN A 284 21.17 -69.31 58.11
C GLN A 284 20.81 -68.37 59.28
N THR A 285 19.86 -68.92 60.06
CA THR A 285 19.73 -68.97 61.55
C THR A 285 18.82 -67.97 62.28
N THR A 286 17.54 -68.36 62.40
CA THR A 286 16.74 -68.66 63.64
C THR A 286 16.93 -67.86 64.94
N PRO A 287 15.96 -67.88 65.89
CA PRO A 287 14.49 -68.02 65.79
C PRO A 287 13.73 -67.00 66.68
N ASP A 288 12.41 -66.81 66.51
CA ASP A 288 11.44 -67.17 67.56
C ASP A 288 9.96 -67.09 67.13
N GLN A 289 9.24 -68.17 67.47
CA GLN A 289 7.86 -68.23 67.99
C GLN A 289 6.75 -67.33 67.37
N THR A 290 5.75 -67.92 66.71
CA THR A 290 4.53 -68.52 67.32
C THR A 290 3.46 -68.79 66.26
N THR A 291 2.90 -69.99 66.35
CA THR A 291 1.78 -70.69 65.71
C THR A 291 0.39 -69.96 65.78
N PRO A 292 -0.73 -70.51 65.26
CA PRO A 292 -1.23 -70.46 63.88
C PRO A 292 -2.75 -70.10 63.85
N GLU A 293 -3.49 -70.72 62.92
CA GLU A 293 -4.97 -70.80 62.72
C GLU A 293 -5.47 -69.85 61.62
N GLY A 294 -6.23 -70.31 60.63
CA GLY A 294 -6.83 -71.61 60.36
C GLY A 294 -7.84 -71.41 59.22
N GLU A 295 -8.12 -72.51 58.49
CA GLU A 295 -9.43 -72.88 57.91
C GLU A 295 -10.09 -71.89 56.92
N GLU A 296 -10.83 -72.26 55.89
CA GLU A 296 -11.33 -73.49 55.27
C GLU A 296 -11.91 -72.99 53.93
N ALA A 297 -11.66 -73.67 52.81
CA ALA A 297 -12.59 -74.58 52.14
C ALA A 297 -13.78 -73.94 51.39
N GLY A 298 -14.11 -74.57 50.25
CA GLY A 298 -15.39 -74.45 49.54
C GLY A 298 -15.28 -73.75 48.19
N GLU A 299 -15.10 -74.44 47.06
CA GLU A 299 -16.15 -75.18 46.30
C GLU A 299 -17.15 -74.21 45.65
N GLY A 300 -17.57 -74.26 44.38
CA GLY A 300 -17.44 -75.14 43.22
C GLY A 300 -18.06 -74.36 42.03
N THR A 301 -17.50 -74.47 40.83
CA THR A 301 -18.14 -75.09 39.63
C THR A 301 -19.55 -74.62 39.28
N ASP A 302 -19.71 -73.99 38.11
CA ASP A 302 -20.50 -74.48 36.97
C ASP A 302 -20.52 -73.38 35.88
N GLU A 303 -19.99 -73.60 34.68
CA GLU A 303 -20.51 -74.37 33.54
C GLU A 303 -21.29 -73.48 32.53
N VAL A 304 -20.61 -73.18 31.42
CA VAL A 304 -21.02 -73.25 29.99
C VAL A 304 -22.43 -72.76 29.60
N THR A 305 -22.54 -71.86 28.62
CA THR A 305 -22.82 -72.15 27.18
C THR A 305 -23.27 -70.88 26.43
N GLN A 306 -22.78 -70.77 25.19
CA GLN A 306 -23.25 -69.97 24.04
C GLN A 306 -22.84 -68.50 23.92
#